data_AF-A0A132HZN9-F1
#
_entry.id   AF-A0A132HZN9-F1
#
_cell.length_a   1.000
_cell.length_b   1.000
_cell.length_c   1.000
_cell.angle_alpha   90.00
_cell.angle_beta   90.00
_cell.angle_gamma   90.00
#
_symmetry.space_group_name_H-M   'P 1'
#
loop_
_entity.id
_entity.type
_entity.pdbx_description
1 polymer ?
#
loop_
_entity_poly.entity_id
_entity_poly.type
_entity_poly.pdbx_seq_one_letter_code
_entity_poly.pdbx_strand_id
1 'polypeptide(L)'
;MAVKDQCEACVSFNAGSGCCSINGQRPIINGSSCENYRKKGINLTKAGSINIAPSPITPSPQPQPTNPIPPSSNPQSKGMFRHIFSFDGRIRRLEYGLTYLAYYFYCLPMKLISENDLSAGFASLWLLLCIPVLWIVLAQGAKRCHDMGHSGWWQLIPFYVLWMIFKEGESGTNQYGDNPKD
;
A
#
# COMPACT_ATOMS: atom_id res chain seq x y z
N MET A 1 16.29 -17.83 10.29
CA MET A 1 15.26 -17.30 11.20
C MET A 1 13.91 -17.79 10.70
N ALA A 2 12.99 -18.14 11.58
CA ALA A 2 11.69 -18.68 11.17
C ALA A 2 10.58 -18.32 12.17
N VAL A 3 9.33 -18.31 11.69
CA VAL A 3 8.13 -18.34 12.54
C VAL A 3 7.88 -19.78 12.96
N LYS A 4 7.59 -20.03 14.25
CA LYS A 4 7.40 -21.38 14.81
C LYS A 4 6.38 -22.21 14.00
N ASP A 5 5.22 -21.60 13.71
CA ASP A 5 4.13 -22.27 12.98
C ASP A 5 4.51 -22.61 11.53
N GLN A 6 5.37 -21.80 10.91
CA GLN A 6 5.89 -22.07 9.58
C GLN A 6 6.90 -23.22 9.57
N CYS A 7 7.70 -23.37 10.63
CA CYS A 7 8.59 -24.53 10.73
C CYS A 7 7.81 -25.83 10.78
N GLU A 8 6.75 -25.92 11.59
CA GLU A 8 5.95 -27.14 11.73
C GLU A 8 5.22 -27.53 10.43
N ALA A 9 4.80 -26.53 9.63
CA ALA A 9 4.13 -26.72 8.35
C ALA A 9 5.09 -26.95 7.15
N CYS A 10 6.40 -26.85 7.36
CA CYS A 10 7.41 -26.94 6.31
C CYS A 10 7.72 -28.39 5.91
N VAL A 11 7.94 -28.64 4.61
CA VAL A 11 8.39 -29.93 4.06
C VAL A 11 9.80 -30.27 4.55
N SER A 12 10.66 -29.28 4.68
CA SER A 12 12.07 -29.44 5.04
C SER A 12 12.31 -29.53 6.55
N PHE A 13 11.25 -29.50 7.37
CA PHE A 13 11.37 -29.57 8.83
C PHE A 13 11.10 -30.98 9.33
N ASN A 14 12.04 -31.51 10.12
CA ASN A 14 11.92 -32.83 10.73
C ASN A 14 11.45 -32.71 12.18
N ALA A 15 10.21 -33.12 12.45
CA ALA A 15 9.62 -33.07 13.78
C ALA A 15 10.31 -34.00 14.80
N GLY A 16 10.97 -35.08 14.34
CA GLY A 16 11.66 -36.02 15.24
C GLY A 16 12.98 -35.48 15.79
N SER A 17 13.73 -34.70 14.99
CA SER A 17 15.01 -34.11 15.40
C SER A 17 14.90 -32.64 15.81
N GLY A 18 13.80 -31.96 15.47
CA GLY A 18 13.62 -30.52 15.70
C GLY A 18 14.55 -29.64 14.85
N CYS A 19 15.19 -30.22 13.84
CA CYS A 19 16.13 -29.53 12.95
C CYS A 19 15.54 -29.37 11.53
N CYS A 20 16.02 -28.34 10.84
CA CYS A 20 15.75 -28.16 9.41
C CYS A 20 16.71 -29.01 8.57
N SER A 21 16.19 -29.78 7.61
CA SER A 21 16.98 -30.66 6.74
C SER A 21 17.92 -29.92 5.78
N ILE A 22 17.76 -28.60 5.62
CA ILE A 22 18.60 -27.77 4.75
C ILE A 22 19.90 -27.37 5.46
N ASN A 23 19.80 -26.96 6.72
CA ASN A 23 20.95 -26.42 7.47
C ASN A 23 21.42 -27.36 8.59
N GLY A 24 20.72 -28.47 8.86
CA GLY A 24 21.03 -29.40 9.94
C GLY A 24 20.91 -28.83 11.37
N GLN A 25 20.55 -27.56 11.51
CA GLN A 25 20.45 -26.84 12.78
C GLN A 25 18.99 -26.61 13.19
N ARG A 26 18.80 -26.33 14.49
CA ARG A 26 17.51 -25.89 15.04
C ARG A 26 17.20 -24.48 14.51
N PRO A 27 15.97 -24.21 14.06
CA PRO A 27 15.59 -22.89 13.56
C PRO A 27 15.61 -21.86 14.69
N ILE A 28 16.26 -20.72 14.45
CA ILE A 28 16.21 -19.57 15.37
C ILE A 28 14.87 -18.85 15.16
N ILE A 29 14.04 -18.81 16.20
CA ILE A 29 12.69 -18.23 16.14
C ILE A 29 12.77 -16.72 16.43
N ASN A 30 12.76 -15.90 15.37
CA ASN A 30 12.82 -14.43 15.47
C ASN A 30 11.60 -13.73 14.84
N GLY A 31 10.55 -14.49 14.49
CA GLY A 31 9.32 -13.92 13.91
C GLY A 31 9.38 -13.56 12.42
N SER A 32 10.51 -13.78 11.75
CA SER A 32 10.66 -13.62 10.29
C SER A 32 10.52 -14.94 9.55
N SER A 33 9.91 -14.92 8.35
CA SER A 33 9.76 -16.10 7.48
C SER A 33 11.10 -16.54 6.90
N CYS A 34 11.31 -17.84 6.75
CA CYS A 34 12.52 -18.38 6.11
C CYS A 34 12.38 -18.34 4.59
N GLU A 35 13.44 -17.91 3.88
CA GLU A 35 13.48 -17.87 2.40
C GLU A 35 13.29 -19.25 1.75
N ASN A 36 13.65 -20.32 2.45
CA ASN A 36 13.54 -21.69 1.98
C ASN A 36 12.27 -22.41 2.46
N TYR A 37 11.27 -21.66 2.96
CA TYR A 37 10.02 -22.25 3.43
C TYR A 37 9.21 -22.85 2.26
N ARG A 38 8.84 -24.12 2.38
CA ARG A 38 7.92 -24.81 1.46
C ARG A 38 6.85 -25.53 2.26
N LYS A 39 5.59 -25.13 2.08
CA LYS A 39 4.44 -25.74 2.77
C LYS A 39 4.19 -27.17 2.27
N LYS A 40 3.88 -28.10 3.18
CA LYS A 40 3.40 -29.44 2.80
C LYS A 40 2.13 -29.31 1.95
N GLY A 41 2.19 -29.81 0.72
CA GLY A 41 1.05 -29.80 -0.20
C GLY A 41 -0.11 -30.60 0.38
N ILE A 42 -1.32 -30.07 0.24
CA ILE A 42 -2.56 -30.78 0.59
C ILE A 42 -2.86 -31.72 -0.58
N ASN A 43 -2.88 -33.03 -0.36
CA ASN A 43 -3.33 -33.97 -1.39
C ASN A 43 -4.86 -33.89 -1.49
N LEU A 44 -5.37 -33.18 -2.49
CA LEU A 44 -6.79 -33.20 -2.87
C LEU A 44 -7.04 -34.44 -3.73
N THR A 45 -7.39 -35.55 -3.09
CA THR A 45 -7.87 -36.74 -3.79
C THR A 45 -9.34 -36.57 -4.22
N LYS A 46 -9.53 -36.46 -5.55
CA LYS A 46 -10.61 -37.07 -6.35
C LYS A 46 -12.05 -36.54 -6.18
N ALA A 47 -12.49 -35.69 -7.12
CA ALA A 47 -13.77 -35.82 -7.83
C ALA A 47 -13.80 -34.95 -9.11
N GLY A 48 -14.13 -35.55 -10.25
CA GLY A 48 -14.67 -34.85 -11.42
C GLY A 48 -13.67 -34.38 -12.48
N SER A 49 -13.51 -35.19 -13.53
CA SER A 49 -12.84 -34.83 -14.78
C SER A 49 -13.62 -33.73 -15.51
N ILE A 50 -13.06 -32.51 -15.59
CA ILE A 50 -13.47 -31.53 -16.59
C ILE A 50 -12.25 -31.26 -17.47
N ASN A 51 -12.30 -31.76 -18.70
CA ASN A 51 -11.35 -31.41 -19.74
C ASN A 51 -11.60 -29.95 -20.15
N ILE A 52 -10.89 -29.01 -19.54
CA ILE A 52 -10.75 -27.65 -20.06
C ILE A 52 -9.43 -27.63 -20.81
N ALA A 53 -9.52 -27.51 -22.14
CA ALA A 53 -8.36 -27.28 -22.99
C ALA A 53 -7.59 -26.05 -22.50
N PRO A 54 -6.24 -26.10 -22.46
CA PRO A 54 -5.46 -24.94 -22.04
C PRO A 54 -5.67 -23.80 -23.04
N SER A 55 -6.32 -22.73 -22.59
CA SER A 55 -6.28 -21.45 -23.29
C SER A 55 -4.82 -21.00 -23.43
N PRO A 56 -4.45 -20.30 -24.50
CA PRO A 56 -3.12 -19.73 -24.63
C PRO A 56 -2.80 -18.88 -23.40
N ILE A 57 -1.83 -19.33 -22.62
CA ILE A 57 -1.27 -18.58 -21.49
C ILE A 57 -0.58 -17.37 -22.13
N THR A 58 -1.24 -16.22 -22.11
CA THR A 58 -0.52 -14.95 -22.23
C THR A 58 0.48 -14.95 -21.08
N PRO A 59 1.80 -14.85 -21.33
CA PRO A 59 2.75 -14.72 -20.25
C PRO A 59 2.36 -13.48 -19.44
N SER A 60 2.03 -13.67 -18.17
CA SER A 60 2.08 -12.61 -17.18
C SER A 60 3.43 -11.90 -17.32
N PRO A 61 3.49 -10.56 -17.37
CA PRO A 61 4.77 -9.86 -17.45
C PRO A 61 5.69 -10.39 -16.35
N GLN A 62 6.81 -10.98 -16.75
CA GLN A 62 7.84 -11.41 -15.81
C GLN A 62 8.26 -10.18 -14.98
N PRO A 63 8.51 -10.31 -13.68
CA PRO A 63 9.23 -9.28 -12.94
C PRO A 63 10.53 -9.03 -13.70
N GLN A 64 10.68 -7.84 -14.27
CA GLN A 64 11.96 -7.45 -14.87
C GLN A 64 13.03 -7.56 -13.79
N PRO A 65 14.26 -7.98 -14.12
CA PRO A 65 15.38 -7.87 -13.20
C PRO A 65 15.56 -6.39 -12.86
N THR A 66 15.02 -5.97 -11.73
CA THR A 66 15.31 -4.66 -11.17
C THR A 66 16.76 -4.73 -10.73
N ASN A 67 17.65 -4.12 -11.52
CA ASN A 67 18.98 -3.75 -11.05
C ASN A 67 18.84 -3.15 -9.64
N PRO A 68 19.75 -3.46 -8.69
CA PRO A 68 19.73 -2.86 -7.38
C PRO A 68 19.68 -1.34 -7.56
N ILE A 69 18.52 -0.74 -7.24
CA ILE A 69 18.38 0.70 -7.20
C ILE A 69 19.38 1.13 -6.12
N PRO A 70 20.39 1.96 -6.45
CA PRO A 70 21.32 2.43 -5.43
C PRO A 70 20.49 3.08 -4.32
N PRO A 71 20.79 2.78 -3.04
CA PRO A 71 20.07 3.41 -1.94
C PRO A 71 20.14 4.92 -2.16
N SER A 72 18.98 5.54 -2.39
CA SER A 72 18.86 6.99 -2.45
C SER A 72 19.09 7.50 -1.03
N SER A 73 20.36 7.53 -0.63
CA SER A 73 20.81 8.03 0.66
C SER A 73 20.82 9.56 0.61
N ASN A 74 19.67 10.16 0.38
CA ASN A 74 19.45 11.49 0.91
C ASN A 74 18.80 11.29 2.27
N PRO A 75 19.43 11.73 3.39
CA PRO A 75 18.76 11.85 4.67
C PRO A 75 17.69 12.91 4.53
N GLN A 76 16.58 12.46 3.97
CA GLN A 76 15.37 13.18 3.70
C GLN A 76 14.82 13.57 5.07
N SER A 77 15.13 14.79 5.54
CA SER A 77 14.60 15.39 6.78
C SER A 77 13.14 14.99 7.04
N LYS A 78 12.84 14.24 8.11
CA LYS A 78 11.52 13.67 8.42
C LYS A 78 10.45 14.77 8.69
N GLY A 79 10.09 15.54 7.69
CA GLY A 79 9.02 16.54 7.71
C GLY A 79 7.72 15.94 7.19
N MET A 80 6.61 16.31 7.81
CA MET A 80 5.26 16.03 7.30
C MET A 80 4.99 16.88 6.05
N PHE A 81 4.14 16.42 5.14
CA PHE A 81 3.73 17.17 3.93
C PHE A 81 4.83 17.42 2.90
N ARG A 82 5.67 16.42 2.67
CA ARG A 82 6.68 16.52 1.61
C ARG A 82 6.05 16.28 0.25
N HIS A 83 6.40 17.17 -0.67
CA HIS A 83 5.96 17.09 -2.07
C HIS A 83 4.43 16.96 -2.20
N ILE A 84 3.68 17.89 -1.60
CA ILE A 84 2.20 17.87 -1.55
C ILE A 84 1.57 17.79 -2.96
N PHE A 85 2.26 18.34 -3.96
CA PHE A 85 1.82 18.36 -5.36
C PHE A 85 2.24 17.13 -6.20
N SER A 86 3.11 16.27 -5.70
CA SER A 86 3.54 15.04 -6.39
C SER A 86 2.62 13.88 -5.99
N PHE A 87 2.43 12.91 -6.89
CA PHE A 87 1.72 11.65 -6.62
C PHE A 87 2.65 10.57 -6.06
N ASP A 88 3.96 10.82 -6.04
CA ASP A 88 4.96 9.83 -5.67
C ASP A 88 5.13 9.76 -4.15
N GLY A 89 5.47 8.55 -3.70
CA GLY A 89 5.70 8.23 -2.30
C GLY A 89 4.46 7.75 -1.56
N ARG A 90 4.60 7.71 -0.24
CA ARG A 90 3.65 7.11 0.70
C ARG A 90 3.38 8.08 1.84
N ILE A 91 2.12 8.16 2.26
CA ILE A 91 1.71 8.98 3.41
C ILE A 91 0.92 8.17 4.44
N ARG A 92 1.06 8.58 5.70
CA ARG A 92 0.35 8.00 6.84
C ARG A 92 -1.05 8.60 6.98
N ARG A 93 -1.87 7.93 7.79
CA ARG A 93 -3.24 8.38 8.15
C ARG A 93 -3.31 9.81 8.68
N LEU A 94 -2.33 10.23 9.49
CA LEU A 94 -2.33 11.57 10.09
C LEU A 94 -2.17 12.65 9.02
N GLU A 95 -1.17 12.50 8.13
CA GLU A 95 -0.94 13.44 7.03
C GLU A 95 -2.16 13.49 6.10
N TYR A 96 -2.68 12.31 5.71
CA TYR A 96 -3.90 12.19 4.92
C TYR A 96 -5.11 12.86 5.57
N GLY A 97 -5.34 12.60 6.86
CA GLY A 97 -6.44 13.17 7.63
C GLY A 97 -6.32 14.69 7.78
N LEU A 98 -5.11 15.21 7.98
CA LEU A 98 -4.87 16.64 8.09
C LEU A 98 -5.01 17.35 6.73
N THR A 99 -4.67 16.72 5.61
CA THR A 99 -5.05 17.23 4.27
C THR A 99 -6.56 17.34 4.12
N TYR A 100 -7.31 16.31 4.51
CA TYR A 100 -8.78 16.33 4.44
C TYR A 100 -9.39 17.38 5.38
N LEU A 101 -8.81 17.57 6.56
CA LEU A 101 -9.23 18.62 7.50
C LEU A 101 -8.98 20.02 6.92
N ALA A 102 -7.81 20.24 6.32
CA ALA A 102 -7.50 21.50 5.64
C ALA A 102 -8.45 21.76 4.46
N TYR A 103 -8.78 20.72 3.67
CA TYR A 103 -9.77 20.80 2.60
C TYR A 103 -11.17 21.15 3.14
N TYR A 104 -11.58 20.55 4.26
CA TYR A 104 -12.86 20.89 4.89
C TYR A 104 -12.93 22.36 5.31
N PHE A 105 -11.89 22.89 5.96
CA PHE A 105 -11.82 24.30 6.32
C PHE A 105 -11.75 25.21 5.11
N TYR A 106 -11.08 24.79 4.04
CA TYR A 106 -11.13 25.51 2.77
C TYR A 106 -12.56 25.59 2.25
N CYS A 107 -13.34 24.50 2.24
CA CYS A 107 -14.72 24.53 1.75
C CYS A 107 -15.73 25.22 2.69
N LEU A 108 -15.37 25.44 3.97
CA LEU A 108 -16.31 25.92 4.99
C LEU A 108 -16.94 27.29 4.68
N PRO A 109 -16.21 28.33 4.22
CA PRO A 109 -16.81 29.63 3.92
C PRO A 109 -17.91 29.56 2.86
N MET A 110 -17.73 28.75 1.81
CA MET A 110 -18.77 28.55 0.78
C MET A 110 -20.06 27.93 1.34
N LYS A 111 -19.98 27.17 2.44
CA LYS A 111 -21.15 26.57 3.08
C LYS A 111 -21.87 27.55 4.02
N LEU A 112 -21.19 28.58 4.48
CA LEU A 112 -21.71 29.55 5.44
C LEU A 112 -22.29 30.79 4.76
N ILE A 113 -21.83 31.13 3.55
CA ILE A 113 -22.33 32.25 2.76
C ILE A 113 -23.64 31.84 2.06
N SER A 114 -24.67 32.67 2.19
CA SER A 114 -25.92 32.51 1.45
C SER A 114 -25.72 32.75 -0.04
N GLU A 115 -26.44 32.00 -0.89
CA GLU A 115 -26.37 32.18 -2.35
C GLU A 115 -26.71 33.61 -2.78
N ASN A 116 -27.59 34.29 -2.05
CA ASN A 116 -27.99 35.67 -2.33
C ASN A 116 -26.89 36.69 -2.03
N ASP A 117 -25.94 36.35 -1.15
CA ASP A 117 -24.83 37.22 -0.76
C ASP A 117 -23.55 36.91 -1.54
N LEU A 118 -23.58 35.89 -2.40
CA LEU A 118 -22.42 35.42 -3.16
C LEU A 118 -22.24 36.21 -4.46
N SER A 119 -21.23 37.08 -4.50
CA SER A 119 -20.86 37.76 -5.74
C SER A 119 -20.33 36.78 -6.80
N ALA A 120 -20.80 36.91 -8.05
CA ALA A 120 -20.34 36.11 -9.19
C ALA A 120 -18.81 36.17 -9.39
N GLY A 121 -18.18 37.32 -9.14
CA GLY A 121 -16.73 37.47 -9.24
C GLY A 121 -15.99 36.64 -8.18
N PHE A 122 -16.50 36.64 -6.95
CA PHE A 122 -15.93 35.84 -5.86
C PHE A 122 -16.13 34.33 -6.11
N ALA A 123 -17.31 33.91 -6.57
CA ALA A 123 -17.58 32.52 -6.96
C ALA A 123 -16.62 32.04 -8.07
N SER A 124 -16.36 32.88 -9.07
CA SER A 124 -15.46 32.55 -10.18
C SER A 124 -14.01 32.40 -9.72
N LEU A 125 -13.53 33.32 -8.88
CA LEU A 125 -12.19 33.24 -8.28
C LEU A 125 -12.04 31.99 -7.41
N TRP A 126 -13.07 31.69 -6.61
CA TRP A 126 -13.11 30.49 -5.78
C TRP A 126 -12.98 29.21 -6.60
N LEU A 127 -13.74 29.10 -7.69
CA LEU A 127 -13.68 27.97 -8.61
C LEU A 127 -12.28 27.78 -9.21
N LEU A 128 -11.60 28.87 -9.56
CA LEU A 128 -10.24 28.82 -10.07
C LEU A 128 -9.25 28.32 -9.00
N LEU A 129 -9.40 28.76 -7.75
CA LEU A 129 -8.59 28.30 -6.62
C LEU A 129 -8.90 26.86 -6.19
N CYS A 130 -10.08 26.32 -6.52
CA CYS A 130 -10.40 24.91 -6.27
C CYS A 130 -9.49 23.94 -7.06
N ILE A 131 -8.98 24.33 -8.22
CA ILE A 131 -8.16 23.46 -9.08
C ILE A 131 -6.90 22.95 -8.35
N PRO A 132 -6.01 23.81 -7.82
CA PRO A 132 -4.83 23.34 -7.08
C PRO A 132 -5.19 22.62 -5.79
N VAL A 133 -6.29 22.99 -5.13
CA VAL A 133 -6.75 22.30 -3.91
C VAL A 133 -7.19 20.87 -4.22
N LEU A 134 -7.98 20.67 -5.28
CA LEU A 134 -8.38 19.35 -5.75
C LEU A 134 -7.17 18.51 -6.14
N TRP A 135 -6.19 19.11 -6.80
CA TRP A 135 -4.93 18.44 -7.14
C TRP A 135 -4.22 17.90 -5.90
N ILE A 136 -4.09 18.72 -4.86
CA ILE A 136 -3.47 18.32 -3.58
C ILE A 136 -4.24 17.15 -2.94
N VAL A 137 -5.57 17.23 -2.88
CA VAL A 137 -6.39 16.15 -2.27
C VAL A 137 -6.21 14.83 -3.03
N LEU A 138 -6.21 14.89 -4.37
CA LEU A 138 -6.00 13.71 -5.22
C LEU A 138 -4.59 13.14 -5.09
N ALA A 139 -3.57 14.00 -5.01
CA ALA A 139 -2.18 13.59 -4.83
C ALA A 139 -1.99 12.88 -3.49
N GLN A 140 -2.51 13.45 -2.41
CA GLN A 140 -2.43 12.85 -1.08
C GLN A 140 -3.25 11.55 -0.99
N GLY A 141 -4.44 11.51 -1.59
CA GLY A 141 -5.24 10.29 -1.68
C GLY A 141 -4.53 9.17 -2.43
N ALA A 142 -3.83 9.49 -3.53
CA ALA A 142 -3.02 8.52 -4.26
C ALA A 142 -1.87 7.98 -3.40
N LYS A 143 -1.12 8.85 -2.71
CA LYS A 143 -0.06 8.41 -1.79
C LYS A 143 -0.57 7.55 -0.64
N ARG A 144 -1.82 7.77 -0.19
CA ARG A 144 -2.46 6.93 0.82
C ARG A 144 -2.84 5.55 0.25
N CYS A 145 -3.27 5.49 -1.01
CA CYS A 145 -3.45 4.22 -1.73
C CYS A 145 -2.12 3.47 -1.88
N HIS A 146 -1.07 4.18 -2.27
CA HIS A 146 0.29 3.66 -2.40
C HIS A 146 0.82 3.07 -1.09
N ASP A 147 0.50 3.70 0.05
CA ASP A 147 0.87 3.19 1.36
C ASP A 147 0.23 1.83 1.68
N MET A 148 -0.88 1.46 1.04
CA MET A 148 -1.53 0.15 1.18
C MET A 148 -1.20 -0.82 0.03
N GLY A 149 -0.26 -0.45 -0.87
CA GLY A 149 0.11 -1.28 -2.02
C GLY A 149 -0.90 -1.25 -3.18
N HIS A 150 -1.84 -0.31 -3.18
CA HIS A 150 -2.81 -0.12 -4.25
C HIS A 150 -2.43 1.03 -5.18
N SER A 151 -2.92 1.01 -6.43
CA SER A 151 -2.74 2.14 -7.35
C SER A 151 -3.53 3.37 -6.87
N GLY A 152 -3.04 4.57 -7.19
CA GLY A 152 -3.69 5.83 -6.81
C GLY A 152 -5.14 5.99 -7.30
N TRP A 153 -5.57 5.20 -8.28
CA TRP A 153 -6.94 5.19 -8.80
C TRP A 153 -7.97 4.58 -7.85
N TRP A 154 -7.54 3.80 -6.85
CA TRP A 154 -8.46 3.21 -5.87
C TRP A 154 -9.24 4.24 -5.06
N GLN A 155 -8.72 5.47 -4.93
CA GLN A 155 -9.44 6.56 -4.27
C GLN A 155 -10.77 6.94 -4.94
N LEU A 156 -10.97 6.59 -6.22
CA LEU A 156 -12.22 6.85 -6.94
C LEU A 156 -13.34 5.85 -6.61
N ILE A 157 -13.01 4.74 -5.96
CA ILE A 157 -13.99 3.75 -5.56
C ILE A 157 -14.88 4.37 -4.47
N PRO A 158 -16.23 4.36 -4.64
CA PRO A 158 -17.14 4.87 -3.63
C PRO A 158 -16.86 4.26 -2.25
N PHE A 159 -16.91 5.08 -1.20
CA PHE A 159 -16.61 4.71 0.19
C PHE A 159 -15.18 4.24 0.49
N TYR A 160 -14.28 4.14 -0.50
CA TYR A 160 -12.90 3.73 -0.24
C TYR A 160 -12.15 4.73 0.64
N VAL A 161 -12.53 6.01 0.60
CA VAL A 161 -12.06 7.05 1.53
C VAL A 161 -12.22 6.64 3.00
N LEU A 162 -13.34 6.02 3.37
CA LEU A 162 -13.55 5.53 4.74
C LEU A 162 -12.56 4.40 5.07
N TRP A 163 -12.37 3.48 4.14
CA TRP A 163 -11.38 2.40 4.28
C TRP A 163 -9.95 2.94 4.47
N MET A 164 -9.56 3.95 3.69
CA MET A 164 -8.24 4.58 3.75
C MET A 164 -7.92 5.23 5.11
N ILE A 165 -8.95 5.70 5.83
CA ILE A 165 -8.82 6.32 7.16
C ILE A 165 -8.51 5.25 8.22
N PHE A 166 -9.11 4.07 8.15
CA PHE A 166 -8.95 3.04 9.20
C PHE A 166 -7.85 2.04 8.92
N LYS A 167 -7.62 1.69 7.64
CA LYS A 167 -6.67 0.63 7.27
C LYS A 167 -5.23 1.03 7.60
N GLU A 168 -4.43 0.06 8.02
CA GLU A 168 -2.98 0.20 8.21
C GLU A 168 -2.24 0.11 6.87
N GLY A 169 -1.17 0.90 6.74
CA GLY A 169 -0.24 0.80 5.62
C GLY A 169 0.53 -0.51 5.62
N GLU A 170 1.09 -0.85 4.45
CA GLU A 170 2.00 -1.97 4.27
C GLU A 170 3.30 -1.73 5.05
N SER A 171 3.82 -2.76 5.72
CA SER A 171 5.08 -2.65 6.46
C SER A 171 6.28 -2.88 5.55
N GLY A 172 7.37 -2.17 5.81
CA GLY A 172 8.58 -2.23 4.97
C GLY A 172 8.42 -1.51 3.63
N THR A 173 9.43 -1.65 2.76
CA THR A 173 9.48 -1.02 1.44
C THR A 173 8.51 -1.69 0.47
N ASN A 174 7.79 -0.90 -0.31
CA ASN A 174 6.99 -1.39 -1.43
C ASN A 174 7.37 -0.66 -2.74
N GLN A 175 6.66 -0.93 -3.84
CA GLN A 175 6.96 -0.33 -5.15
C GLN A 175 6.85 1.21 -5.19
N TYR A 176 6.23 1.82 -4.17
CA TYR A 176 6.05 3.26 -4.03
C TYR A 176 7.04 3.91 -3.06
N GLY A 177 7.96 3.11 -2.48
CA GLY A 177 9.04 3.57 -1.63
C GLY A 177 9.00 3.02 -0.20
N ASP A 178 9.88 3.55 0.63
CA ASP A 178 10.07 3.13 2.00
C ASP A 178 8.86 3.45 2.88
N ASN A 179 8.71 2.66 3.95
CA ASN A 179 7.62 2.84 4.90
C ASN A 179 7.78 4.19 5.64
N PRO A 180 6.75 5.05 5.64
CA PRO A 180 6.81 6.37 6.28
C PRO A 180 6.88 6.31 7.82
N LYS A 181 6.90 5.12 8.44
CA LYS A 181 7.15 4.94 9.87
C LYS A 181 8.63 4.80 10.22
N ASP A 182 9.45 4.36 9.28
CA ASP A 182 10.85 4.01 9.52
C ASP A 182 11.76 5.25 9.45
#